data_AF-A0A818JNM5-F1
#
_entry.id   AF-A0A818JNM5-F1
#
_cell.length_a   1.000
_cell.length_b   1.000
_cell.length_c   1.000
_cell.angle_alpha   90.00
_cell.angle_beta   90.00
_cell.angle_gamma   90.00
#
_symmetry.space_group_name_H-M   'P 1'
#
loop_
_entity.id
_entity.type
_entity.pdbx_description
1 polymer ?
#
loop_
_entity_poly.entity_id
_entity_poly.type
_entity_poly.pdbx_seq_one_letter_code
_entity_poly.pdbx_strand_id
1 'polypeptide(L)'
;MKTVPNLIPMLLQMIDVEEDETQLNTYRCLDFLQHDQVKVELIKQNALPLLIRCIIETEFDSIRVKPIVLEILLALSFNNDASSALKQNINLMSKIRNLVDNTNSDK
;
A
#
# COMPACT_ATOMS: atom_id res chain seq x y z
N MET A 1 -15.00 -2.77 25.12
CA MET A 1 -13.98 -2.90 24.05
C MET A 1 -14.16 -1.74 23.09
N LYS A 2 -13.11 -0.94 22.83
CA LYS A 2 -13.17 0.07 21.76
C LYS A 2 -12.98 -0.68 20.43
N THR A 3 -13.97 -0.63 19.56
CA THR A 3 -13.88 -1.14 18.18
C THR A 3 -12.94 -0.24 17.39
N VAL A 4 -11.88 -0.83 16.82
CA VAL A 4 -11.01 -0.14 15.88
C VAL A 4 -11.81 0.10 14.59
N PRO A 5 -11.77 1.31 14.00
CA PRO A 5 -12.48 1.59 12.75
C PRO A 5 -12.04 0.68 11.62
N ASN A 6 -12.93 0.39 10.67
CA ASN A 6 -12.56 -0.26 9.42
C ASN A 6 -11.62 0.68 8.64
N LEU A 7 -10.39 0.24 8.38
CA LEU A 7 -9.32 1.03 7.79
C LEU A 7 -9.33 0.92 6.25
N ILE A 8 -10.02 -0.07 5.68
CA ILE A 8 -10.11 -0.25 4.23
C ILE A 8 -10.80 0.92 3.53
N PRO A 9 -11.95 1.44 3.99
CA PRO A 9 -12.56 2.63 3.41
C PRO A 9 -11.66 3.86 3.46
N MET A 10 -10.87 3.99 4.52
CA MET A 10 -9.90 5.09 4.66
C MET A 10 -8.77 4.96 3.63
N LEU A 11 -8.26 3.74 3.40
CA LEU A 11 -7.29 3.47 2.32
C LEU A 11 -7.87 3.76 0.94
N LEU A 12 -9.12 3.37 0.68
CA LEU A 12 -9.79 3.67 -0.58
C LEU A 12 -9.97 5.17 -0.79
N GLN A 13 -10.35 5.90 0.26
CA GLN A 13 -10.43 7.36 0.22
C GLN A 13 -9.08 8.00 -0.08
N MET A 14 -7.98 7.49 0.47
CA MET A 14 -6.62 7.98 0.16
C MET A 14 -6.21 7.73 -1.29
N ILE A 15 -6.70 6.65 -1.89
CA ILE A 15 -6.42 6.23 -3.27
C ILE A 15 -7.23 7.06 -4.28
N ASP A 16 -8.45 7.46 -3.90
CA ASP A 16 -9.42 8.13 -4.77
C ASP A 16 -9.29 9.66 -4.78
N VAL A 17 -8.26 10.24 -4.13
CA VAL A 17 -8.19 11.70 -4.05
C VAL A 17 -7.60 12.34 -5.30
N GLU A 18 -8.42 13.16 -5.98
CA GLU A 18 -8.05 13.86 -7.21
C GLU A 18 -7.37 15.23 -7.00
N GLU A 19 -7.51 15.85 -5.81
CA GLU A 19 -7.07 17.24 -5.53
C GLU A 19 -5.70 17.35 -4.82
N ASP A 20 -4.85 18.25 -5.33
CA ASP A 20 -3.47 18.49 -4.85
C ASP A 20 -3.38 18.93 -3.37
N GLU A 21 -4.40 19.61 -2.83
CA GLU A 21 -4.44 20.04 -1.42
C GLU A 21 -4.59 18.85 -0.45
N THR A 22 -4.98 17.67 -0.96
CA THR A 22 -5.20 16.46 -0.16
C THR A 22 -4.02 15.50 -0.16
N GLN A 23 -3.00 15.71 -1.00
CA GLN A 23 -1.73 14.96 -0.91
C GLN A 23 -1.13 15.05 0.50
N LEU A 24 -1.24 16.21 1.16
CA LEU A 24 -0.77 16.40 2.53
C LEU A 24 -1.54 15.53 3.54
N ASN A 25 -2.84 15.34 3.34
CA ASN A 25 -3.66 14.47 4.19
C ASN A 25 -3.35 13.00 3.94
N THR A 26 -3.04 12.62 2.70
CA THR A 26 -2.55 11.30 2.34
C THR A 26 -1.20 10.99 2.99
N TYR A 27 -0.25 11.92 2.96
CA TYR A 27 1.04 11.78 3.67
C TYR A 27 0.87 11.70 5.19
N ARG A 28 -0.04 12.48 5.78
CA ARG A 28 -0.38 12.36 7.20
C ARG A 28 -1.00 11.00 7.54
N CYS A 29 -1.79 10.43 6.63
CA CYS A 29 -2.33 9.08 6.80
C CYS A 29 -1.26 7.98 6.65
N LEU A 30 -0.25 8.20 5.80
CA LEU A 30 0.94 7.33 5.73
C LEU A 30 1.76 7.37 7.03
N ASP A 31 1.89 8.53 7.68
CA ASP A 31 2.47 8.63 9.02
C ASP A 31 1.69 7.80 10.05
N PHE A 32 0.36 7.80 9.99
CA PHE A 32 -0.46 6.93 10.85
C PHE A 32 -0.19 5.43 10.62
N LEU A 33 0.16 5.04 9.39
CA LEU A 33 0.46 3.64 9.03
C LEU A 33 1.83 3.17 9.55
N GLN A 34 2.68 4.07 10.05
CA GLN A 34 3.90 3.71 10.77
C GLN A 34 3.62 3.05 12.13
N HIS A 35 2.44 3.27 12.72
CA HIS A 35 2.07 2.66 13.99
C HIS A 35 1.77 1.16 13.85
N ASP A 36 2.44 0.33 14.65
CA ASP A 36 2.29 -1.13 14.59
C ASP A 36 0.87 -1.63 14.83
N GLN A 37 0.08 -0.93 15.65
CA GLN A 37 -1.33 -1.25 15.88
C GLN A 37 -2.16 -1.14 14.60
N VAL A 38 -1.87 -0.16 13.75
CA VAL A 38 -2.57 0.06 12.48
C VAL A 38 -2.18 -1.03 11.48
N LYS A 39 -0.89 -1.39 11.41
CA LYS A 39 -0.39 -2.49 10.57
C LYS A 39 -1.07 -3.82 10.92
N VAL A 40 -1.15 -4.14 12.22
CA VAL A 40 -1.83 -5.36 12.71
C VAL A 40 -3.30 -5.36 12.32
N GLU A 41 -3.97 -4.23 12.43
CA GLU A 41 -5.39 -4.13 12.07
C GLU A 41 -5.62 -4.29 10.57
N LEU A 42 -4.77 -3.71 9.71
CA LEU A 42 -4.85 -3.91 8.27
C LEU A 42 -4.69 -5.38 7.85
N ILE A 43 -3.80 -6.10 8.53
CA ILE A 43 -3.61 -7.54 8.31
C ILE A 43 -4.88 -8.30 8.73
N LYS A 44 -5.43 -8.00 9.90
CA LYS A 44 -6.69 -8.62 10.37
C LYS A 44 -7.87 -8.36 9.44
N GLN A 45 -7.92 -7.16 8.85
CA GLN A 45 -8.96 -6.77 7.90
C GLN A 45 -8.72 -7.33 6.49
N ASN A 46 -7.66 -8.12 6.27
CA ASN A 46 -7.31 -8.69 4.98
C ASN A 46 -7.14 -7.63 3.87
N ALA A 47 -6.43 -6.54 4.19
CA ALA A 47 -6.20 -5.44 3.24
C ALA A 47 -5.15 -5.78 2.14
N LEU A 48 -4.31 -6.80 2.37
CA LEU A 48 -3.22 -7.20 1.48
C LEU A 48 -3.64 -7.45 0.02
N PRO A 49 -4.70 -8.23 -0.28
CA PRO A 49 -5.16 -8.44 -1.65
C PRO A 49 -5.53 -7.14 -2.37
N LEU A 50 -6.19 -6.21 -1.69
CA LEU A 50 -6.56 -4.90 -2.26
C LEU A 50 -5.31 -4.08 -2.60
N LEU A 51 -4.36 -3.99 -1.66
CA LEU A 51 -3.12 -3.25 -1.85
C LEU A 51 -2.30 -3.86 -3.02
N ILE A 52 -2.21 -5.18 -3.11
CA ILE A 52 -1.54 -5.86 -4.22
C ILE A 52 -2.22 -5.54 -5.56
N ARG A 53 -3.55 -5.56 -5.58
CA ARG A 53 -4.35 -5.24 -6.78
C ARG A 53 -4.04 -3.84 -7.30
N CYS A 54 -3.95 -2.86 -6.41
CA CYS A 54 -3.61 -1.47 -6.76
C CYS A 54 -2.24 -1.33 -7.46
N ILE A 55 -1.28 -2.22 -7.16
CA ILE A 55 0.04 -2.21 -7.82
C ILE A 55 -0.02 -2.87 -9.20
N ILE A 56 -0.70 -4.01 -9.29
CA ILE A 56 -0.71 -4.84 -10.50
C ILE A 56 -1.57 -4.23 -11.60
N GLU A 57 -2.79 -3.82 -11.26
CA GLU A 57 -3.77 -3.39 -12.25
C GLU A 57 -3.45 -1.99 -12.81
N THR A 58 -3.84 -1.76 -14.06
CA THR A 58 -3.61 -0.49 -14.77
C THR A 58 -4.70 0.53 -14.54
N GLU A 59 -5.82 0.13 -13.93
CA GLU A 59 -6.95 1.03 -13.59
C GLU A 59 -6.59 2.06 -12.52
N PHE A 60 -5.57 1.78 -11.71
CA PHE A 60 -5.09 2.68 -10.66
C PHE A 60 -3.99 3.62 -11.18
N ASP A 61 -4.11 4.90 -10.84
CA ASP A 61 -3.15 5.95 -11.19
C ASP A 61 -1.73 5.59 -10.74
N SER A 62 -0.79 5.51 -11.69
CA SER A 62 0.58 5.08 -11.40
C SER A 62 1.42 6.11 -10.66
N ILE A 63 1.06 7.40 -10.73
CA ILE A 63 1.79 8.50 -10.12
C ILE A 63 1.25 8.77 -8.72
N ARG A 64 -0.07 8.70 -8.55
CA ARG A 64 -0.72 9.04 -7.28
C ARG A 64 -0.88 7.83 -6.37
N VAL A 65 -1.45 6.73 -6.87
CA VAL A 65 -1.86 5.59 -6.04
C VAL A 65 -0.70 4.65 -5.73
N LYS A 66 0.06 4.27 -6.76
CA LYS A 66 1.07 3.21 -6.62
C LYS A 66 2.19 3.55 -5.63
N PRO A 67 2.72 4.78 -5.56
CA PRO A 67 3.72 5.13 -4.56
C PRO A 67 3.21 4.96 -3.12
N ILE A 68 2.00 5.47 -2.83
CA ILE A 68 1.35 5.33 -1.51
C ILE A 68 1.22 3.85 -1.14
N VAL A 69 0.69 3.05 -2.07
CA VAL A 69 0.48 1.63 -1.81
C VAL A 69 1.81 0.89 -1.62
N LEU A 70 2.86 1.23 -2.37
CA LEU A 70 4.20 0.67 -2.16
C LEU A 70 4.77 1.00 -0.79
N GLU A 71 4.57 2.23 -0.29
CA GLU A 71 4.99 2.61 1.07
C GLU A 71 4.25 1.80 2.15
N ILE A 72 2.94 1.58 1.96
CA ILE A 72 2.14 0.76 2.88
C ILE A 72 2.63 -0.70 2.85
N LEU A 73 2.83 -1.25 1.66
CA LEU A 73 3.34 -2.62 1.50
C LEU A 73 4.74 -2.77 2.11
N LEU A 74 5.60 -1.76 1.98
CA LEU A 74 6.90 -1.72 2.64
C LEU A 74 6.75 -1.71 4.16
N ALA A 75 5.87 -0.87 4.73
CA ALA A 75 5.61 -0.82 6.15
C ALA A 75 5.06 -2.17 6.69
N LEU A 76 4.16 -2.81 5.94
CA LEU A 76 3.63 -4.13 6.27
C LEU A 76 4.67 -5.24 6.15
N SER A 77 5.68 -5.09 5.28
CA SER A 77 6.72 -6.11 5.08
C SER A 77 7.59 -6.38 6.32
N PHE A 78 7.56 -5.47 7.31
CA PHE A 78 8.19 -5.65 8.63
C PHE A 78 7.38 -6.55 9.58
N ASN A 79 6.15 -6.91 9.23
CA ASN A 79 5.39 -7.96 9.90
C ASN A 79 5.65 -9.31 9.21
N ASN A 80 6.00 -10.36 9.96
CA ASN A 80 6.39 -11.66 9.40
C ASN A 80 5.31 -12.31 8.52
N ASP A 81 4.05 -12.25 8.93
CA ASP A 81 2.94 -12.88 8.20
C ASP A 81 2.69 -12.15 6.88
N ALA A 82 2.64 -10.82 6.93
CA ALA A 82 2.53 -9.99 5.73
C ALA A 82 3.75 -10.14 4.81
N SER A 83 4.97 -10.17 5.37
CA SER A 83 6.21 -10.41 4.63
C SER A 83 6.18 -11.73 3.86
N SER A 84 5.74 -12.80 4.52
CA SER A 84 5.59 -14.12 3.92
C SER A 84 4.56 -14.10 2.78
N ALA A 85 3.38 -13.51 3.02
CA ALA A 85 2.32 -13.39 2.02
C ALA A 85 2.77 -12.58 0.78
N LEU A 86 3.51 -11.48 0.99
CA LEU A 86 4.02 -10.64 -0.10
C LEU A 86 5.05 -11.37 -0.95
N LYS A 87 6.00 -12.08 -0.32
CA LYS A 87 7.02 -12.87 -1.03
C LYS A 87 6.44 -14.00 -1.85
N GLN A 88 5.33 -14.59 -1.41
CA GLN A 88 4.64 -15.65 -2.13
C GLN A 88 3.82 -15.13 -3.32
N ASN A 89 3.55 -13.83 -3.41
CA ASN A 89 2.80 -13.25 -4.52
C ASN A 89 3.70 -13.01 -5.74
N ILE A 90 3.73 -13.99 -6.65
CA ILE A 90 4.56 -13.98 -7.86
C ILE A 90 4.31 -12.75 -8.73
N ASN A 91 3.04 -12.33 -8.88
CA ASN A 91 2.67 -11.20 -9.72
C ASN A 91 3.21 -9.88 -9.17
N LEU A 92 3.07 -9.66 -7.85
CA LEU A 92 3.66 -8.51 -7.17
C LEU A 92 5.18 -8.51 -7.33
N MET A 93 5.85 -9.63 -7.04
CA MET A 93 7.32 -9.71 -7.10
C MET A 93 7.85 -9.46 -8.51
N SER A 94 7.16 -9.98 -9.54
CA SER A 94 7.47 -9.69 -10.94
C SER A 94 7.30 -8.21 -11.25
N LYS A 95 6.20 -7.59 -10.81
CA LYS A 95 5.94 -6.15 -11.01
C LYS A 95 7.00 -5.28 -10.34
N ILE A 96 7.38 -5.59 -9.10
CA ILE A 96 8.44 -4.86 -8.36
C ILE A 96 9.78 -4.99 -9.10
N ARG A 97 10.14 -6.19 -9.57
CA ARG A 97 11.39 -6.40 -10.32
C ARG A 97 11.43 -5.55 -11.60
N ASN A 98 10.35 -5.54 -12.38
CA ASN A 98 10.26 -4.73 -13.59
C ASN A 98 10.39 -3.22 -13.29
N LEU A 99 9.83 -2.74 -12.18
CA LEU A 99 9.98 -1.34 -11.77
C LEU A 99 11.44 -1.00 -11.45
N VAL A 100 12.16 -1.89 -10.76
CA VAL A 100 13.58 -1.70 -10.44
C VAL A 100 14.43 -1.72 -11.72
N ASP A 101 14.20 -2.67 -12.62
CA ASP A 101 14.97 -2.83 -13.85
C ASP A 101 14.79 -1.63 -14.80
N ASN A 102 13.56 -1.11 -14.92
CA ASN A 102 13.28 0.10 -15.69
C ASN A 102 13.96 1.34 -15.09
N THR A 103 13.95 1.48 -13.76
CA THR A 103 14.61 2.62 -13.07
C THR A 103 16.13 2.60 -13.25
N ASN A 104 16.74 1.42 -13.43
CA ASN A 104 18.17 1.27 -13.67
C ASN A 104 18.57 1.40 -15.15
N SER A 105 17.61 1.33 -16.07
CA SER A 105 17.85 1.46 -17.51
C SER A 105 17.85 2.92 -18.00
N ASP A 106 17.29 3.83 -17.20
CA ASP A 106 17.21 5.27 -17.48
C ASP A 106 18.38 6.08 -16.84
N LYS A 107 19.46 5.42 -16.42
CA LYS A 107 20.70 6.03 -15.90
C LYS A 107 21.89 5.72 -16.81
#